data_AF-A0A524PEU2-F1
#
_entry.id   AF-A0A524PEU2-F1
#
_cell.length_a   1.000
_cell.length_b   1.000
_cell.length_c   1.000
_cell.angle_alpha   90.00
_cell.angle_beta   90.00
_cell.angle_gamma   90.00
#
_symmetry.space_group_name_H-M   'P 1'
#
loop_
_entity.id
_entity.type
_entity.pdbx_description
1 polymer ?
#
loop_
_entity_poly.entity_id
_entity_poly.type
_entity_poly.pdbx_seq_one_letter_code
_entity_poly.pdbx_strand_id
1 'polypeptide(L)'
;MNMLMRIMIFMINSYNSPVAAGRVTFNLKSFIRKVAIIPLALLFIISCEEDPSKIGSKILPYVDFDSLVAVDNIPVDLYTMFIDTLRSEMPTVSYMGAMDDPIFGTTSTGAVSQVWLYSNWPGNGIKSIDSVRFYLDLNDIIGEMSFAGTLNVYEIDETLSTDSVYYVNRDVQIRDLLFSVQLEGIT
;
A
#
# COMPACT_ATOMS: atom_id res chain seq x y z
N MET A 1 -16.68 27.59 -0.72
CA MET A 1 -15.96 27.21 0.51
C MET A 1 -15.60 25.74 0.30
N ASN A 2 -14.42 25.46 -0.26
CA ASN A 2 -14.08 24.13 -0.78
C ASN A 2 -13.29 23.36 0.28
N MET A 3 -13.83 22.23 0.74
CA MET A 3 -13.11 21.21 1.49
C MET A 3 -12.48 20.24 0.49
N LEU A 4 -11.15 20.23 0.43
CA LEU A 4 -10.34 19.29 -0.34
C LEU A 4 -10.08 18.03 0.50
N MET A 5 -10.50 16.89 -0.01
CA MET A 5 -10.32 15.56 0.57
C MET A 5 -8.87 15.09 0.43
N ARG A 6 -8.31 14.49 1.50
CA ARG A 6 -6.90 14.09 1.62
C ARG A 6 -6.77 12.58 1.76
N ILE A 7 -5.96 11.94 0.91
CA ILE A 7 -5.61 10.51 1.01
C ILE A 7 -4.15 10.39 1.45
N MET A 8 -3.87 9.50 2.40
CA MET A 8 -2.54 9.23 2.95
C MET A 8 -2.13 7.78 2.66
N ILE A 9 -0.91 7.56 2.17
CA ILE A 9 -0.31 6.22 2.00
C ILE A 9 0.93 6.13 2.90
N PHE A 10 1.01 5.07 3.71
CA PHE A 10 2.17 4.77 4.56
C PHE A 10 3.16 3.88 3.78
N MET A 11 4.43 4.28 3.71
CA MET A 11 5.52 3.45 3.15
C MET A 11 6.48 3.03 4.26
N ILE A 12 6.77 1.73 4.34
CA ILE A 12 7.86 1.15 5.13
C ILE A 12 8.88 0.60 4.13
N ASN A 13 10.14 1.05 4.22
CA ASN A 13 11.22 0.56 3.37
C ASN A 13 12.00 -0.53 4.13
N SER A 14 12.10 -1.75 3.59
CA SER A 14 12.94 -2.82 4.15
C SER A 14 14.01 -3.25 3.13
N TYR A 15 15.25 -3.31 3.59
CA TYR A 15 16.42 -3.64 2.79
C TYR A 15 16.80 -5.11 3.01
N ASN A 16 16.75 -5.93 1.96
CA ASN A 16 17.17 -7.33 1.99
C ASN A 16 18.39 -7.53 1.06
N SER A 17 19.49 -8.06 1.60
CA SER A 17 20.65 -8.48 0.79
C SER A 17 20.69 -10.01 0.63
N PRO A 18 20.91 -10.56 -0.57
CA PRO A 18 20.97 -12.00 -0.77
C PRO A 18 22.35 -12.56 -0.38
N VAL A 19 22.37 -13.63 0.42
CA VAL A 19 23.59 -14.39 0.76
C VAL A 19 23.78 -15.53 -0.24
N ALA A 20 24.92 -15.53 -0.94
CA ALA A 20 25.25 -16.55 -1.93
C ALA A 20 25.74 -17.87 -1.28
N ALA A 21 25.18 -19.00 -1.71
CA ALA A 21 25.56 -20.34 -1.26
C ALA A 21 26.74 -20.89 -2.09
N GLY A 22 27.92 -21.01 -1.48
CA GLY A 22 29.10 -21.66 -2.09
C GLY A 22 29.13 -23.18 -1.83
N ARG A 23 29.37 -23.99 -2.87
CA ARG A 23 29.59 -25.44 -2.75
C ARG A 23 31.03 -25.76 -2.34
N VAL A 24 31.20 -26.56 -1.29
CA VAL A 24 32.51 -27.04 -0.79
C VAL A 24 32.78 -28.46 -1.29
N THR A 25 33.91 -28.70 -1.95
CA THR A 25 34.37 -30.03 -2.37
C THR A 25 35.44 -30.56 -1.40
N PHE A 26 35.28 -31.81 -0.94
CA PHE A 26 36.14 -32.43 0.08
C PHE A 26 37.18 -33.36 -0.55
N ASN A 27 38.47 -33.17 -0.20
CA ASN A 27 39.59 -33.96 -0.68
C ASN A 27 40.12 -34.90 0.44
N LEU A 28 39.98 -36.22 0.24
CA LEU A 28 40.08 -37.27 1.27
C LEU A 28 41.47 -37.41 1.93
N LYS A 29 42.55 -37.06 1.21
CA LYS A 29 43.93 -37.17 1.72
C LYS A 29 44.27 -36.09 2.74
N SER A 30 43.58 -34.95 2.71
CA SER A 30 43.66 -33.89 3.74
C SER A 30 42.91 -34.26 5.01
N PHE A 31 42.00 -35.24 4.95
CA PHE A 31 41.11 -35.57 6.07
C PHE A 31 41.85 -36.32 7.18
N ILE A 32 42.71 -37.29 6.81
CA ILE A 32 43.44 -38.14 7.76
C ILE A 32 44.43 -37.32 8.62
N ARG A 33 45.11 -36.33 8.03
CA ARG A 33 45.99 -35.42 8.77
C ARG A 33 45.23 -34.51 9.75
N LYS A 34 43.97 -34.16 9.44
CA LYS A 34 43.10 -33.36 10.31
C LYS A 34 42.51 -34.20 11.45
N VAL A 35 42.19 -35.48 11.21
CA VAL A 35 41.66 -36.40 12.24
C VAL A 35 42.63 -36.64 13.39
N ALA A 36 43.95 -36.62 13.15
CA ALA A 36 44.94 -36.77 14.22
C ALA A 36 45.17 -35.49 15.06
N ILE A 37 44.85 -34.31 14.52
CA ILE A 37 45.03 -33.00 15.19
C ILE A 37 43.79 -32.65 16.03
N ILE A 38 42.61 -33.12 15.63
CA ILE A 38 41.33 -32.88 16.31
C ILE A 38 41.29 -33.38 17.77
N PRO A 39 41.76 -34.60 18.13
CA PRO A 39 41.71 -35.05 19.52
C PRO A 39 42.67 -34.28 20.44
N LEU A 40 43.79 -33.77 19.89
CA LEU A 40 44.71 -32.90 20.63
C LEU A 40 44.12 -31.51 20.87
N ALA A 41 43.34 -30.99 19.92
CA ALA A 41 42.61 -29.73 20.07
C ALA A 41 41.40 -29.86 21.02
N LEU A 42 40.74 -31.02 21.07
CA LEU A 42 39.62 -31.25 22.00
C LEU A 42 40.05 -31.27 23.48
N LEU A 43 41.31 -31.62 23.78
CA LEU A 43 41.85 -31.55 25.14
C LEU A 43 42.01 -30.10 25.67
N PHE A 44 42.07 -29.10 24.79
CA PHE A 44 42.13 -27.68 25.19
C PHE A 44 40.76 -27.07 25.54
N ILE A 45 39.65 -27.71 25.15
CA ILE A 45 38.29 -27.16 25.38
C ILE A 45 37.71 -27.56 26.74
N ILE A 46 38.34 -28.51 27.44
CA ILE A 46 37.91 -28.99 28.78
C ILE A 46 38.59 -28.21 29.92
N SER A 47 39.40 -27.20 29.60
CA SER A 47 40.10 -26.38 30.60
C SER A 47 39.77 -24.90 30.39
N CYS A 48 38.53 -24.51 30.71
CA CYS A 48 38.22 -23.27 31.45
C CYS A 48 36.70 -23.21 31.64
N GLU A 49 36.20 -23.82 32.71
CA GLU A 49 34.88 -23.46 33.23
C GLU A 49 35.09 -22.39 34.29
N GLU A 50 35.23 -21.15 33.83
CA GLU A 50 35.00 -19.99 34.69
C GLU A 50 33.60 -19.46 34.35
N ASP A 51 32.73 -19.43 35.37
CA ASP A 51 31.38 -18.90 35.28
C ASP A 51 31.37 -17.57 34.50
N PRO A 52 30.68 -17.46 33.35
CA PRO A 52 30.67 -16.24 32.53
C PRO A 52 30.04 -15.05 33.28
N SER A 53 29.33 -15.31 34.38
CA SER A 53 28.75 -14.30 35.28
C SER A 53 29.80 -13.50 36.07
N LYS A 54 31.10 -13.84 36.02
CA LYS A 54 32.15 -13.14 36.77
C LYS A 54 33.06 -12.26 35.91
N ILE A 55 32.96 -12.32 34.59
CA ILE A 55 33.74 -11.46 33.70
C ILE A 55 33.13 -10.04 33.72
N GLY A 56 33.83 -9.12 34.39
CA GLY A 56 33.42 -7.72 34.57
C GLY A 56 32.97 -7.34 35.99
N SER A 57 32.74 -8.32 36.87
CA SER A 57 32.25 -8.11 38.26
C SER A 57 33.19 -7.36 39.21
N LYS A 58 34.39 -6.99 38.75
CA LYS A 58 35.40 -6.23 39.50
C LYS A 58 35.77 -4.89 38.89
N ILE A 59 35.18 -4.53 37.74
CA ILE A 59 35.50 -3.25 37.08
C ILE A 59 34.63 -2.12 37.65
N LEU A 60 33.42 -2.44 38.12
CA LEU A 60 32.51 -1.47 38.73
C LEU A 60 32.07 -2.00 40.11
N PRO A 61 32.15 -1.19 41.17
CA PRO A 61 31.64 -1.57 42.48
C PRO A 61 30.11 -1.73 42.43
N TYR A 62 29.57 -2.64 43.24
CA TYR A 62 28.15 -3.03 43.31
C TYR A 62 27.15 -1.86 43.47
N VAL A 63 27.64 -0.67 43.81
CA VAL A 63 26.86 0.56 44.00
C VAL A 63 26.50 1.28 42.70
N ASP A 64 27.10 0.92 41.55
CA ASP A 64 26.88 1.62 40.27
C ASP A 64 25.72 1.03 39.41
N PHE A 65 25.01 0.01 39.90
CA PHE A 65 23.85 -0.55 39.20
C PHE A 65 22.51 0.12 39.54
N ASP A 66 22.51 1.29 40.19
CA ASP A 66 21.28 2.00 40.59
C ASP A 66 20.62 2.80 39.44
N SER A 67 21.20 2.81 38.23
CA SER A 67 20.55 3.45 37.08
C SER A 67 21.08 2.97 35.73
N LEU A 68 20.98 1.67 35.43
CA LEU A 68 20.90 1.27 34.02
C LEU A 68 19.51 1.64 33.50
N VAL A 69 19.36 2.90 33.08
CA VAL A 69 18.19 3.35 32.34
C VAL A 69 18.31 2.78 30.93
N ALA A 70 17.61 1.67 30.68
CA ALA A 70 17.31 1.25 29.32
C ALA A 70 16.44 2.34 28.69
N VAL A 71 17.01 3.12 27.76
CA VAL A 71 16.27 4.11 26.99
C VAL A 71 15.55 3.38 25.86
N ASP A 72 14.26 3.12 26.05
CA ASP A 72 13.40 2.43 25.07
C ASP A 72 12.62 3.40 24.15
N ASN A 73 12.89 4.71 24.28
CA ASN A 73 12.29 5.73 23.43
C ASN A 73 13.28 6.14 22.33
N ILE A 74 13.35 5.33 21.27
CA ILE A 74 13.88 5.82 19.99
C ILE A 74 12.80 6.72 19.39
N PRO A 75 13.01 8.05 19.28
CA PRO A 75 12.04 8.91 18.61
C PRO A 75 11.99 8.52 17.13
N VAL A 76 10.82 8.06 16.68
CA VAL A 76 10.53 7.86 15.27
C VAL A 76 9.77 9.09 14.79
N ASP A 77 10.43 9.90 13.98
CA ASP A 77 9.78 11.05 13.36
C ASP A 77 8.89 10.59 12.20
N LEU A 78 7.58 10.59 12.44
CA LEU A 78 6.56 10.28 11.45
C LEU A 78 6.12 11.57 10.77
N TYR A 79 6.40 11.70 9.47
CA TYR A 79 5.97 12.83 8.67
C TYR A 79 4.84 12.41 7.74
N THR A 80 3.74 13.17 7.76
CA THR A 80 2.67 13.04 6.78
C THR A 80 2.98 13.99 5.62
N MET A 81 3.12 13.44 4.41
CA MET A 81 3.36 14.24 3.21
C MET A 81 2.03 14.51 2.52
N PHE A 82 1.75 15.78 2.24
CA PHE A 82 0.57 16.17 1.48
C PHE A 82 0.87 16.06 -0.01
N ILE A 83 0.08 15.26 -0.72
CA ILE A 83 0.10 15.19 -2.17
C ILE A 83 -1.21 15.82 -2.64
N ASP A 84 -1.14 17.09 -3.04
CA ASP A 84 -2.32 17.89 -3.39
C ASP A 84 -2.88 17.56 -4.78
N THR A 85 -2.09 16.94 -5.65
CA THR A 85 -2.49 16.61 -7.02
C THR A 85 -2.05 15.19 -7.37
N LEU A 86 -3.02 14.28 -7.37
CA LEU A 86 -2.86 12.94 -7.95
C LEU A 86 -3.54 12.88 -9.30
N ARG A 87 -2.85 12.25 -10.24
CA ARG A 87 -3.33 11.99 -11.58
C ARG A 87 -4.42 10.92 -11.54
N SER A 88 -5.53 11.13 -12.25
CA SER A 88 -6.73 10.29 -12.14
C SER A 88 -7.23 9.71 -13.46
N GLU A 89 -6.49 9.85 -14.57
CA GLU A 89 -6.91 9.27 -15.85
C GLU A 89 -6.71 7.76 -15.96
N MET A 90 -7.59 7.14 -16.75
CA MET A 90 -7.55 5.74 -17.18
C MET A 90 -7.35 4.71 -16.04
N PRO A 91 -8.07 4.81 -14.91
CA PRO A 91 -7.96 3.79 -13.88
C PRO A 91 -8.67 2.51 -14.32
N THR A 92 -8.11 1.34 -13.98
CA THR A 92 -8.76 0.04 -14.22
C THR A 92 -10.05 -0.12 -13.43
N VAL A 93 -10.12 0.51 -12.24
CA VAL A 93 -11.28 0.52 -11.34
C VAL A 93 -11.46 1.93 -10.81
N SER A 94 -12.70 2.41 -10.79
CA SER A 94 -13.05 3.73 -10.23
C SER A 94 -13.82 3.58 -8.92
N TYR A 95 -13.63 4.52 -8.01
CA TYR A 95 -14.32 4.55 -6.71
C TYR A 95 -15.46 5.57 -6.73
N MET A 96 -16.61 5.17 -6.17
CA MET A 96 -17.80 6.02 -6.04
C MET A 96 -18.42 5.83 -4.66
N GLY A 97 -18.93 6.91 -4.09
CA GLY A 97 -19.66 6.87 -2.82
C GLY A 97 -19.23 7.96 -1.86
N ALA A 98 -19.64 7.80 -0.61
CA ALA A 98 -19.22 8.64 0.49
C ALA A 98 -18.97 7.78 1.73
N MET A 99 -17.93 8.13 2.47
CA MET A 99 -17.58 7.51 3.74
C MET A 99 -17.39 8.61 4.78
N ASP A 100 -17.94 8.39 5.97
CA ASP A 100 -17.73 9.29 7.10
C ASP A 100 -16.69 8.68 8.04
N ASP A 101 -15.53 9.33 8.15
CA ASP A 101 -14.47 8.92 9.05
C ASP A 101 -14.43 9.82 10.30
N PRO A 102 -14.39 9.27 11.53
CA PRO A 102 -14.40 10.08 12.75
C PRO A 102 -13.21 11.05 12.90
N ILE A 103 -12.08 10.76 12.24
CA ILE A 103 -10.83 11.52 12.33
C ILE A 103 -10.68 12.45 11.11
N PHE A 104 -10.99 11.96 9.91
CA PHE A 104 -10.79 12.69 8.66
C PHE A 104 -12.06 13.41 8.15
N GLY A 105 -13.21 13.13 8.75
CA GLY A 105 -14.51 13.65 8.35
C GLY A 105 -15.08 12.95 7.12
N THR A 106 -16.09 13.57 6.53
CA THR A 106 -16.81 13.01 5.38
C THR A 106 -16.01 13.15 4.08
N THR A 107 -15.78 12.02 3.44
CA THR A 107 -14.99 11.83 2.22
C THR A 107 -15.94 11.33 1.13
N SER A 108 -16.08 12.07 0.02
CA SER A 108 -16.93 11.69 -1.12
C SER A 108 -16.10 11.55 -2.39
N THR A 109 -16.39 10.53 -3.18
CA THR A 109 -15.74 10.25 -4.46
C THR A 109 -16.78 9.95 -5.54
N GLY A 110 -16.48 10.40 -6.75
CA GLY A 110 -17.26 10.12 -7.95
C GLY A 110 -16.35 9.68 -9.09
N ALA A 111 -16.91 8.98 -10.06
CA ALA A 111 -16.20 8.56 -11.26
C ALA A 111 -16.74 9.31 -12.48
N VAL A 112 -15.83 9.71 -13.36
CA VAL A 112 -16.17 10.35 -14.64
C VAL A 112 -15.67 9.46 -15.75
N SER A 113 -16.54 9.19 -16.72
CA SER A 113 -16.20 8.37 -17.88
C SER A 113 -16.84 8.93 -19.13
N GLN A 114 -16.28 8.57 -20.28
CA GLN A 114 -16.84 8.90 -21.58
C GLN A 114 -16.96 7.63 -22.40
N VAL A 115 -18.04 7.53 -23.17
CA VAL A 115 -18.25 6.44 -24.13
C VAL A 115 -17.59 6.84 -25.46
N TRP A 116 -16.74 5.96 -25.99
CA TRP A 116 -16.03 6.17 -27.25
C TRP A 116 -16.40 5.07 -28.24
N LEU A 117 -16.40 5.41 -29.53
CA LEU A 117 -16.42 4.41 -30.57
C LEU A 117 -15.06 3.71 -30.61
N TYR A 118 -15.04 2.39 -30.44
CA TYR A 118 -13.82 1.60 -30.51
C TYR A 118 -13.15 1.66 -31.89
N SER A 119 -13.94 1.85 -32.95
CA SER A 119 -13.47 1.95 -34.32
C SER A 119 -14.26 3.00 -35.10
N ASN A 120 -13.70 3.41 -36.24
CA ASN A 120 -14.39 4.32 -37.15
C ASN A 120 -15.77 3.79 -37.52
N TRP A 121 -16.75 4.71 -37.54
CA TRP A 121 -18.12 4.36 -37.88
C TRP A 121 -18.18 3.73 -39.27
N PRO A 122 -18.72 2.51 -39.41
CA PRO A 122 -18.56 1.71 -40.63
C PRO A 122 -19.30 2.28 -41.85
N GLY A 123 -20.19 3.27 -41.68
CA GLY A 123 -20.83 3.98 -42.80
C GLY A 123 -21.75 3.15 -43.68
N ASN A 124 -21.89 1.84 -43.43
CA ASN A 124 -22.67 0.86 -44.20
C ASN A 124 -24.19 0.99 -43.98
N GLY A 125 -24.75 2.17 -44.24
CA GLY A 125 -26.19 2.43 -44.15
C GLY A 125 -26.74 2.61 -42.74
N ILE A 126 -25.96 2.33 -41.69
CA ILE A 126 -26.31 2.68 -40.31
C ILE A 126 -26.04 4.18 -40.14
N LYS A 127 -27.10 4.98 -40.00
CA LYS A 127 -27.00 6.45 -39.92
C LYS A 127 -26.84 6.96 -38.49
N SER A 128 -27.33 6.23 -37.50
CA SER A 128 -27.33 6.66 -36.10
C SER A 128 -27.37 5.46 -35.15
N ILE A 129 -26.98 5.70 -33.90
CA ILE A 129 -27.23 4.81 -32.78
C ILE A 129 -28.64 5.11 -32.28
N ASP A 130 -29.45 4.07 -32.09
CA ASP A 130 -30.82 4.19 -31.59
C ASP A 130 -30.85 4.24 -30.05
N SER A 131 -30.06 3.38 -29.39
CA SER A 131 -29.92 3.38 -27.93
C SER A 131 -28.58 2.83 -27.47
N VAL A 132 -28.14 3.30 -26.30
CA VAL A 132 -26.96 2.79 -25.59
C VAL A 132 -27.42 2.29 -24.23
N ARG A 133 -26.96 1.11 -23.81
CA ARG A 133 -27.21 0.58 -22.46
C ARG A 133 -25.94 0.69 -21.65
N PHE A 134 -26.07 1.27 -20.47
CA PHE A 134 -25.01 1.37 -19.49
C PHE A 134 -25.21 0.27 -18.44
N TYR A 135 -24.16 -0.51 -18.21
CA TYR A 135 -24.12 -1.52 -17.16
C TYR A 135 -23.01 -1.13 -16.20
N LEU A 136 -23.36 -0.96 -14.92
CA LEU A 136 -22.41 -0.72 -13.86
C LEU A 136 -22.32 -1.97 -13.00
N ASP A 137 -21.12 -2.52 -12.89
CA ASP A 137 -20.81 -3.64 -11.99
C ASP A 137 -20.08 -3.10 -10.76
N LEU A 138 -20.54 -3.49 -9.58
CA LEU A 138 -19.97 -3.05 -8.31
C LEU A 138 -19.05 -4.17 -7.80
N ASN A 139 -17.74 -3.95 -7.89
CA ASN A 139 -16.74 -4.96 -7.55
C ASN A 139 -16.67 -5.24 -6.04
N ASP A 140 -16.63 -4.18 -5.23
CA ASP A 140 -16.43 -4.28 -3.78
C ASP A 140 -17.04 -3.05 -3.10
N ILE A 141 -17.45 -3.22 -1.85
CA ILE A 141 -18.06 -2.17 -1.03
C ILE A 141 -17.24 -2.05 0.26
N ILE A 142 -16.67 -0.87 0.48
CA ILE A 142 -15.89 -0.57 1.67
C ILE A 142 -16.77 0.17 2.68
N GLY A 143 -16.85 -0.36 3.90
CA GLY A 143 -17.66 0.21 4.98
C GLY A 143 -19.04 -0.44 5.10
N GLU A 144 -19.89 0.14 5.95
CA GLU A 144 -21.26 -0.33 6.13
C GLU A 144 -22.20 0.45 5.20
N MET A 145 -22.85 -0.24 4.26
CA MET A 145 -23.96 0.33 3.48
C MET A 145 -25.28 0.10 4.22
N SER A 146 -25.40 0.71 5.40
CA SER A 146 -26.54 0.54 6.32
C SER A 146 -27.83 1.22 5.84
N PHE A 147 -27.77 2.03 4.78
CA PHE A 147 -28.90 2.75 4.19
C PHE A 147 -28.98 2.56 2.67
N ALA A 148 -30.18 2.71 2.11
CA ALA A 148 -30.38 2.80 0.67
C ALA A 148 -29.73 4.10 0.15
N GLY A 149 -28.60 3.96 -0.55
CA GLY A 149 -27.92 5.07 -1.20
C GLY A 149 -28.50 5.32 -2.59
N THR A 150 -28.47 6.57 -3.08
CA THR A 150 -28.90 6.86 -4.46
C THR A 150 -27.68 7.10 -5.35
N LEU A 151 -27.54 6.29 -6.39
CA LEU A 151 -26.59 6.54 -7.48
C LEU A 151 -27.21 7.52 -8.47
N ASN A 152 -26.61 8.70 -8.57
CA ASN A 152 -27.01 9.70 -9.56
C ASN A 152 -25.99 9.72 -10.70
N VAL A 153 -26.48 9.61 -11.93
CA VAL A 153 -25.65 9.70 -13.13
C VAL A 153 -25.97 11.00 -13.84
N TYR A 154 -24.93 11.80 -14.04
CA TYR A 154 -25.01 13.11 -14.65
C TYR A 154 -24.26 13.15 -15.98
N GLU A 155 -24.74 13.99 -16.89
CA GLU A 155 -23.99 14.41 -18.05
C GLU A 155 -23.09 15.58 -17.68
N ILE A 156 -21.87 15.59 -18.21
CA ILE A 156 -20.88 16.64 -17.99
C ILE A 156 -20.84 17.59 -19.20
N ASP A 157 -20.46 18.85 -18.98
CA ASP A 157 -20.37 19.87 -20.03
C ASP A 157 -19.01 19.89 -20.76
N GLU A 158 -18.31 18.74 -20.76
CA GLU A 158 -16.97 18.62 -21.31
C GLU A 158 -16.77 17.29 -22.03
N THR A 159 -15.88 17.31 -23.01
CA THR A 159 -15.42 16.09 -23.69
C THR A 159 -14.05 15.74 -23.13
N LEU A 160 -13.95 14.54 -22.56
CA LEU A 160 -12.69 13.97 -22.11
C LEU A 160 -11.83 13.59 -23.33
N SER A 161 -10.53 13.54 -23.12
CA SER A 161 -9.53 13.16 -24.12
C SER A 161 -8.44 12.31 -23.49
N THR A 162 -8.00 11.28 -24.21
CA THR A 162 -6.90 10.39 -23.79
C THR A 162 -5.56 11.09 -23.69
N ASP A 163 -5.40 12.21 -24.41
CA ASP A 163 -4.15 12.98 -24.45
C ASP A 163 -4.09 14.06 -23.35
N SER A 164 -5.17 14.21 -22.59
CA SER A 164 -5.29 15.19 -21.51
C SER A 164 -5.01 14.56 -20.15
N VAL A 165 -4.52 15.39 -19.23
CA VAL A 165 -4.19 14.99 -17.86
C VAL A 165 -5.32 15.43 -16.93
N TYR A 166 -5.80 14.51 -16.12
CA TYR A 166 -6.88 14.78 -15.15
C TYR A 166 -6.37 14.55 -13.73
N TYR A 167 -6.90 15.33 -12.79
CA TYR A 167 -6.50 15.29 -11.40
C TYR A 167 -7.69 15.05 -10.48
N VAL A 168 -7.47 14.34 -9.38
CA VAL A 168 -8.51 13.98 -8.39
C VAL A 168 -9.19 15.18 -7.74
N ASN A 169 -8.51 16.33 -7.66
CA ASN A 169 -9.02 17.54 -7.01
C ASN A 169 -9.70 18.51 -7.99
N ARG A 170 -9.96 18.05 -9.22
CA ARG A 170 -10.57 18.86 -10.26
C ARG A 170 -12.09 18.96 -10.06
N ASP A 171 -12.60 20.17 -10.25
CA ASP A 171 -14.04 20.42 -10.31
C ASP A 171 -14.59 20.08 -11.71
N VAL A 172 -15.69 19.34 -11.77
CA VAL A 172 -16.29 18.84 -13.01
C VAL A 172 -17.64 19.51 -13.21
N GLN A 173 -17.79 20.21 -14.33
CA GLN A 173 -19.02 20.95 -14.62
C GLN A 173 -20.11 19.98 -15.08
N ILE A 174 -21.20 19.92 -14.30
CA ILE A 174 -22.35 19.09 -14.57
C ILE A 174 -23.33 19.86 -15.47
N ARG A 175 -23.84 19.18 -16.50
CA ARG A 175 -24.87 19.69 -17.40
C ARG A 175 -26.26 19.32 -16.90
N ASP A 176 -26.60 18.03 -16.93
CA ASP A 176 -27.94 17.52 -16.62
C ASP A 176 -27.90 16.20 -15.84
N LEU A 177 -28.94 15.91 -15.07
CA LEU A 177 -29.16 14.60 -14.46
C LEU A 177 -29.77 13.66 -15.50
N LEU A 178 -29.10 12.53 -15.79
CA LEU A 178 -29.58 11.53 -16.74
C LEU A 178 -30.55 10.55 -16.08
N PHE A 179 -30.14 9.97 -14.95
CA PHE A 179 -30.98 9.04 -14.18
C PHE A 179 -30.46 8.86 -12.76
N SER A 180 -31.36 8.42 -11.89
CA SER A 180 -31.08 8.07 -10.48
C SER A 180 -31.54 6.66 -10.20
N VAL A 181 -30.69 5.86 -9.54
CA VAL A 181 -30.97 4.48 -9.15
C VAL A 181 -30.80 4.35 -7.65
N GLN A 182 -31.77 3.77 -6.96
CA GLN A 182 -31.60 3.40 -5.55
C GLN A 182 -30.77 2.12 -5.47
N LEU A 183 -29.69 2.19 -4.71
CA LEU A 183 -28.87 1.05 -4.33
C LEU A 183 -29.42 0.53 -3.01
N GLU A 184 -30.09 -0.62 -3.06
CA GLU A 184 -30.45 -1.33 -1.84
C GLU A 184 -29.21 -2.04 -1.28
N GLY A 185 -29.13 -2.16 0.05
CA GLY A 185 -28.03 -2.82 0.73
C GLY A 185 -27.79 -4.21 0.16
N ILE A 186 -26.64 -4.41 -0.48
CA ILE A 186 -26.17 -5.74 -0.86
C ILE A 186 -25.57 -6.33 0.42
N THR A 187 -26.36 -7.13 1.14
CA THR A 187 -25.89 -7.92 2.29
C THR A 187 -25.01 -9.06 1.85
#